data_AF-A0A0F0HKS5-F1
#
_entry.id   AF-A0A0F0HKS5-F1
#
_cell.length_a   1.000
_cell.length_b   1.000
_cell.length_c   1.000
_cell.angle_alpha   90.00
_cell.angle_beta   90.00
_cell.angle_gamma   90.00
#
_symmetry.space_group_name_H-M   'P 1'
#
loop_
_entity.id
_entity.type
_entity.pdbx_description
1 polymer ?
#
loop_
_entity_poly.entity_id
_entity_poly.type
_entity_poly.pdbx_seq_one_letter_code
_entity_poly.pdbx_strand_id
1 'polypeptide(L)'
;MNDHRTTARRPDSSGLEVALNALTIFQGYVQQADSKVNTLLVVHTGGAVAVVSTLGGRGDLRHPVLTWILLAGFATAFLVSGYHVTQALRPRLDPPVPPSRFAITGLADDDGLGAIGPDTARWDPAAQRIEAWSTARLLSQIALVKNRHVVRATPWTASMLALGMAAALTALC
;
A
#
# COMPACT_ATOMS: atom_id res chain seq x y z
N MET A 1 -23.31 30.45 50.95
CA MET A 1 -24.12 30.07 49.78
C MET A 1 -23.18 30.12 48.57
N ASN A 2 -22.41 29.04 48.36
CA ASN A 2 -21.36 29.00 47.35
C ASN A 2 -21.94 28.46 46.05
N ASP A 3 -21.94 29.33 45.05
CA ASP A 3 -22.44 29.12 43.70
C ASP A 3 -21.49 28.13 42.98
N HIS A 4 -21.86 26.85 42.95
CA HIS A 4 -21.23 25.84 42.09
C HIS A 4 -21.55 26.16 40.63
N ARG A 5 -20.87 27.16 40.07
CA ARG A 5 -20.82 27.36 38.62
C ARG A 5 -20.00 26.24 38.01
N THR A 6 -20.69 25.19 37.60
CA THR A 6 -20.22 24.17 36.67
C THR A 6 -19.78 24.89 35.40
N THR A 7 -18.47 25.14 35.27
CA THR A 7 -17.89 25.67 34.04
C THR A 7 -18.10 24.61 32.97
N ALA A 8 -19.08 24.83 32.09
CA ALA A 8 -19.29 24.03 30.90
C ALA A 8 -17.99 24.06 30.07
N ARG A 9 -17.18 23.01 30.20
CA ARG A 9 -15.93 22.85 29.45
C ARG A 9 -16.33 22.78 27.98
N ARG A 10 -15.97 23.81 27.19
CA ARG A 10 -16.14 23.75 25.73
C ARG A 10 -15.51 22.45 25.22
N PRO A 11 -16.19 21.69 24.34
CA PRO A 11 -15.60 20.51 23.73
C PRO A 11 -14.28 20.93 23.08
N ASP A 12 -13.20 20.22 23.41
CA ASP A 12 -11.86 20.57 22.93
C ASP A 12 -11.80 20.34 21.42
N SER A 13 -11.72 21.43 20.66
CA SER A 13 -11.59 21.42 19.21
C SER A 13 -10.16 21.10 18.77
N SER A 14 -9.18 21.39 19.63
CA SER A 14 -7.76 21.17 19.36
C SER A 14 -7.41 19.70 19.16
N GLY A 15 -8.03 18.79 19.91
CA GLY A 15 -7.80 17.35 19.79
C GLY A 15 -8.39 16.75 18.51
N LEU A 16 -9.48 17.33 17.99
CA LEU A 16 -10.02 16.95 16.68
C LEU A 16 -9.12 17.46 15.55
N GLU A 17 -8.67 18.71 15.61
CA GLU A 17 -7.72 19.27 14.62
C GLU A 17 -6.43 18.46 14.55
N VAL A 18 -5.86 18.07 15.69
CA VAL A 18 -4.68 17.19 15.76
C VAL A 18 -4.96 15.83 15.12
N ALA A 19 -6.12 15.23 15.38
CA ALA A 19 -6.50 13.94 14.81
C ALA A 19 -6.68 14.02 13.28
N LEU A 20 -7.31 15.09 12.77
CA LEU A 20 -7.48 15.33 11.34
C LEU A 20 -6.13 15.62 10.65
N ASN A 21 -5.23 16.35 11.30
CA ASN A 21 -3.88 16.55 10.77
C ASN A 21 -3.10 15.23 10.69
N ALA A 22 -3.17 14.39 11.73
CA ALA A 22 -2.57 13.06 11.72
C ALA A 22 -3.15 12.19 10.60
N LEU A 23 -4.47 12.26 10.36
CA LEU A 23 -5.14 11.57 9.27
C LEU A 23 -4.53 11.96 7.91
N THR A 24 -4.41 13.26 7.62
CA THR A 24 -3.82 13.78 6.38
C THR A 24 -2.38 13.28 6.18
N ILE A 25 -1.57 13.29 7.24
CA ILE A 25 -0.20 12.79 7.19
C ILE A 25 -0.16 11.30 6.82
N PHE A 26 -0.99 10.47 7.48
CA PHE A 26 -1.04 9.04 7.18
C PHE A 26 -1.59 8.73 5.79
N GLN A 27 -2.56 9.50 5.30
CA GLN A 27 -3.01 9.42 3.90
C GLN A 27 -1.84 9.67 2.95
N GLY A 28 -1.02 10.69 3.20
CA GLY A 28 0.19 10.98 2.44
C GLY A 28 1.17 9.79 2.43
N TYR A 29 1.42 9.16 3.57
CA TYR A 29 2.29 7.97 3.63
C TYR A 29 1.73 6.77 2.87
N VAL A 30 0.41 6.56 2.91
CA VAL A 30 -0.23 5.49 2.12
C VAL A 30 -0.10 5.78 0.62
N GLN A 31 -0.34 7.01 0.18
CA GLN A 31 -0.17 7.41 -1.22
C GLN A 31 1.28 7.25 -1.70
N GLN A 32 2.25 7.64 -0.87
CA GLN A 32 3.67 7.45 -1.18
C GLN A 32 4.02 5.96 -1.30
N ALA A 33 3.51 5.13 -0.39
CA ALA A 33 3.71 3.68 -0.48
C ALA A 33 3.07 3.10 -1.74
N ASP A 34 1.88 3.55 -2.11
CA ASP A 34 1.19 3.13 -3.34
C ASP A 34 1.96 3.51 -4.60
N SER A 35 2.54 4.71 -4.64
CA SER A 35 3.41 5.14 -5.74
C SER A 35 4.67 4.26 -5.88
N LYS A 36 5.29 3.88 -4.75
CA LYS A 36 6.43 2.94 -4.73
C LYS A 36 6.03 1.55 -5.24
N VAL A 37 4.89 1.04 -4.81
CA VAL A 37 4.36 -0.26 -5.29
C VAL A 37 4.10 -0.21 -6.79
N ASN A 38 3.47 0.86 -7.29
CA ASN A 38 3.22 1.03 -8.73
C ASN A 38 4.52 1.08 -9.54
N THR A 39 5.52 1.82 -9.04
CA THR A 39 6.85 1.89 -9.66
C THR A 39 7.52 0.52 -9.71
N LEU A 40 7.48 -0.23 -8.59
CA LEU A 40 8.01 -1.60 -8.55
C LEU A 40 7.30 -2.51 -9.55
N LEU A 41 5.97 -2.41 -9.66
CA LEU A 41 5.19 -3.20 -10.61
C LEU A 41 5.58 -2.91 -12.07
N VAL A 42 5.74 -1.63 -12.44
CA VAL A 42 6.19 -1.22 -13.78
C VAL A 42 7.59 -1.75 -14.08
N VAL A 43 8.52 -1.63 -13.13
CA VAL A 43 9.88 -2.16 -13.28
C VAL A 43 9.87 -3.69 -13.40
N HIS A 44 8.99 -4.35 -12.65
CA HIS A 44 8.85 -5.80 -12.63
C HIS A 44 8.37 -6.34 -13.98
N THR A 45 7.28 -5.78 -14.51
CA THR A 45 6.73 -6.17 -15.80
C THR A 45 7.64 -5.78 -16.95
N GLY A 46 8.21 -4.58 -16.93
CA GLY A 46 9.16 -4.10 -17.93
C GLY A 46 10.42 -4.96 -18.01
N GLY A 47 10.98 -5.36 -16.86
CA GLY A 47 12.14 -6.25 -16.80
C GLY A 47 11.85 -7.64 -17.38
N ALA A 48 10.69 -8.22 -17.07
CA ALA A 48 10.29 -9.51 -17.65
C ALA A 48 10.10 -9.44 -19.17
N VAL A 49 9.42 -8.40 -19.67
CA VAL A 49 9.24 -8.19 -21.10
C VAL A 49 10.59 -8.03 -21.80
N ALA A 50 11.54 -7.29 -21.22
CA ALA A 50 12.87 -7.09 -21.79
C ALA A 50 13.64 -8.41 -21.92
N VAL A 51 13.63 -9.26 -20.87
CA VAL A 51 14.31 -10.57 -20.90
C VAL A 51 13.66 -11.49 -21.94
N VAL A 52 12.32 -11.60 -21.94
CA VAL A 52 11.60 -12.43 -22.91
C VAL A 52 11.85 -11.95 -24.34
N SER A 53 11.83 -10.64 -24.59
CA SER A 53 12.08 -10.10 -25.94
C SER A 53 13.52 -10.32 -26.41
N THR A 54 14.47 -10.33 -25.48
CA THR A 54 15.90 -10.48 -25.79
C THR A 54 16.29 -11.95 -26.00
N LEU A 55 15.68 -12.88 -25.27
CA LEU A 55 16.07 -14.29 -25.26
C LEU A 55 15.05 -15.22 -25.94
N GLY A 56 13.77 -14.85 -26.01
CA GLY A 56 12.64 -15.70 -26.39
C GLY A 56 12.57 -16.16 -27.85
N GLY A 57 13.59 -15.88 -28.66
CA GLY A 57 13.73 -16.37 -30.04
C GLY A 57 15.14 -16.80 -30.41
N ARG A 58 16.07 -16.85 -29.43
CA ARG A 58 17.46 -17.24 -29.69
C ARG A 58 17.60 -18.76 -29.62
N GLY A 59 17.76 -19.39 -30.79
CA GLY A 59 18.04 -20.82 -30.91
C GLY A 59 19.51 -21.19 -30.62
N ASP A 60 20.42 -20.22 -30.66
CA ASP A 60 21.86 -20.45 -30.48
C ASP A 60 22.38 -19.57 -29.33
N LEU A 61 22.54 -20.17 -28.16
CA LEU A 61 23.07 -19.51 -26.95
C LEU A 61 24.55 -19.88 -26.82
N ARG A 62 25.45 -18.88 -26.78
CA ARG A 62 26.90 -19.11 -26.62
C ARG A 62 27.23 -19.88 -25.34
N HIS A 63 26.57 -19.53 -24.24
CA HIS A 63 26.73 -20.20 -22.94
C HIS A 63 25.37 -20.67 -22.40
N PRO A 64 24.83 -21.80 -22.90
CA PRO A 64 23.45 -22.20 -22.63
C PRO A 64 23.24 -22.53 -21.14
N VAL A 65 24.15 -23.30 -20.53
CA VAL A 65 24.03 -23.71 -19.11
C VAL A 65 24.04 -22.50 -18.17
N LEU A 66 24.97 -21.57 -18.36
CA LEU A 66 25.06 -20.36 -17.53
C LEU A 66 23.83 -19.47 -17.72
N THR A 67 23.37 -19.30 -18.96
CA THR A 67 22.17 -18.52 -19.28
C THR A 67 20.93 -19.12 -18.59
N TRP A 68 20.78 -20.44 -18.59
CA TRP A 68 19.67 -21.11 -17.88
C TRP A 68 19.74 -20.94 -16.36
N ILE A 69 20.92 -21.02 -15.75
CA ILE A 69 21.10 -20.78 -14.31
C ILE A 69 20.69 -19.34 -13.95
N LEU A 70 21.14 -18.36 -14.74
CA LEU A 70 20.79 -16.96 -14.55
C LEU A 70 19.29 -16.72 -14.75
N LEU A 71 18.66 -17.39 -15.72
CA LEU A 71 17.23 -17.30 -15.98
C LEU A 71 16.38 -17.95 -14.87
N ALA A 72 16.85 -19.07 -14.30
CA ALA A 72 16.22 -19.67 -13.12
C ALA A 72 16.31 -18.75 -11.90
N GLY A 73 17.47 -18.12 -11.69
CA GLY A 73 17.65 -17.09 -10.67
C GLY A 73 16.74 -15.88 -10.89
N PHE A 74 16.66 -15.39 -12.14
CA PHE A 74 15.74 -14.33 -12.55
C PHE A 74 14.29 -14.69 -12.20
N ALA A 75 13.83 -15.88 -12.59
CA ALA A 75 12.47 -16.34 -12.32
C ALA A 75 12.19 -16.45 -10.82
N THR A 76 13.15 -16.93 -10.03
CA THR A 76 13.02 -17.01 -8.57
C THR A 76 12.90 -15.62 -7.95
N ALA A 77 13.79 -14.69 -8.32
CA ALA A 77 13.74 -13.31 -7.85
C ALA A 77 12.45 -12.60 -8.30
N PHE A 78 11.98 -12.90 -9.51
CA PHE A 78 10.70 -12.41 -10.03
C PHE A 78 9.55 -12.88 -9.15
N LEU A 79 9.43 -14.18 -8.88
CA LEU A 79 8.34 -14.72 -8.05
C LEU A 79 8.35 -14.17 -6.62
N VAL A 80 9.53 -14.07 -6.00
CA VAL A 80 9.66 -13.54 -4.63
C VAL A 80 9.31 -12.05 -4.57
N SER A 81 9.77 -11.25 -5.54
CA SER A 81 9.39 -9.83 -5.63
C SER A 81 7.89 -9.67 -5.87
N GLY A 82 7.32 -10.42 -6.83
CA GLY A 82 5.88 -10.43 -7.12
C GLY A 82 5.03 -10.81 -5.89
N TYR A 83 5.49 -11.77 -5.09
CA TYR A 83 4.85 -12.11 -3.82
C TYR A 83 4.84 -10.93 -2.84
N HIS A 84 5.95 -10.20 -2.70
CA HIS A 84 5.97 -9.04 -1.80
C HIS A 84 5.12 -7.88 -2.33
N VAL A 85 5.10 -7.64 -3.65
CA VAL A 85 4.26 -6.62 -4.29
C VAL A 85 2.77 -6.93 -4.12
N THR A 86 2.36 -8.18 -4.34
CA THR A 86 0.96 -8.61 -4.14
C THR A 86 0.53 -8.51 -2.68
N GLN A 87 1.39 -8.88 -1.73
CA GLN A 87 1.11 -8.69 -0.30
C GLN A 87 1.04 -7.21 0.10
N ALA A 88 1.77 -6.32 -0.56
CA ALA A 88 1.62 -4.87 -0.35
C ALA A 88 0.27 -4.33 -0.85
N LEU A 89 -0.32 -4.98 -1.87
CA LEU A 89 -1.64 -4.63 -2.40
C LEU A 89 -2.79 -5.27 -1.61
N ARG A 90 -2.55 -6.39 -0.92
CA ARG A 90 -3.55 -7.14 -0.16
C ARG A 90 -4.43 -6.31 0.79
N PRO A 91 -3.94 -5.28 1.52
CA PRO A 91 -4.81 -4.46 2.38
C PRO A 91 -5.95 -3.75 1.64
N ARG A 92 -5.92 -3.67 0.30
CA ARG A 92 -7.03 -3.17 -0.52
C ARG A 92 -8.05 -4.25 -0.91
N LEU A 93 -7.72 -5.53 -0.74
CA LEU A 93 -8.46 -6.68 -1.27
C LEU A 93 -9.21 -7.49 -0.20
N ASP A 94 -8.87 -7.35 1.09
CA ASP A 94 -9.59 -8.00 2.20
C ASP A 94 -10.65 -7.05 2.80
N PRO A 95 -11.97 -7.32 2.68
CA PRO A 95 -13.02 -6.63 3.43
C PRO A 95 -13.30 -7.26 4.81
N PRO A 96 -13.93 -6.55 5.79
CA PRO A 96 -14.58 -5.24 5.66
C PRO A 96 -13.91 -4.10 6.46
N VAL A 97 -13.93 -2.90 5.89
CA VAL A 97 -13.60 -1.66 6.59
C VAL A 97 -14.77 -1.30 7.52
N PRO A 98 -14.54 -0.96 8.80
CA PRO A 98 -15.61 -0.50 9.68
C PRO A 98 -16.34 0.70 9.08
N PRO A 99 -17.68 0.79 9.17
CA PRO A 99 -18.42 1.96 8.68
C PRO A 99 -17.88 3.22 9.39
N SER A 100 -17.49 4.22 8.59
CA SER A 100 -16.96 5.49 9.09
C SER A 100 -17.60 6.66 8.35
N ARG A 101 -17.91 7.73 9.09
CA ARG A 101 -18.38 9.01 8.55
C ARG A 101 -17.33 9.73 7.71
N PHE A 102 -16.07 9.31 7.81
CA PHE A 102 -14.94 9.81 7.04
C PHE A 102 -14.59 8.89 5.85
N ALA A 103 -15.32 7.79 5.66
CA ALA A 103 -15.19 6.98 4.44
C ALA A 103 -15.78 7.74 3.24
N ILE A 104 -15.37 7.36 2.03
CA ILE A 104 -15.90 7.93 0.80
C ILE A 104 -17.42 7.69 0.79
N THR A 105 -18.19 8.78 0.85
CA THR A 105 -19.64 8.81 0.75
C THR A 105 -20.07 8.06 -0.52
N GLY A 106 -20.84 6.98 -0.37
CA GLY A 106 -21.39 6.19 -1.48
C GLY A 106 -21.07 4.70 -1.48
N LEU A 107 -20.15 4.20 -0.62
CA LEU A 107 -19.92 2.75 -0.49
C LEU A 107 -20.83 2.07 0.55
N ALA A 108 -21.54 2.86 1.36
CA ALA A 108 -22.41 2.37 2.43
C ALA A 108 -23.89 2.23 2.00
N ASP A 109 -24.24 2.71 0.80
CA ASP A 109 -25.64 2.72 0.34
C ASP A 109 -26.09 1.36 -0.23
N ASP A 110 -25.18 0.54 -0.78
CA ASP A 110 -25.57 -0.67 -1.52
C ASP A 110 -25.76 -1.94 -0.64
N ASP A 111 -25.15 -2.01 0.55
CA ASP A 111 -25.16 -3.25 1.38
C ASP A 111 -26.13 -3.19 2.58
N GLY A 112 -26.97 -2.16 2.71
CA GLY A 112 -27.90 -2.03 3.84
C GLY A 112 -27.23 -1.81 5.22
N LEU A 113 -25.90 -1.66 5.25
CA LEU A 113 -25.13 -1.11 6.37
C LEU A 113 -25.34 0.40 6.38
N GLY A 114 -26.52 0.78 6.89
CA GLY A 114 -27.08 2.13 6.87
C GLY A 114 -26.05 3.22 6.70
N ALA A 115 -26.16 3.94 5.59
CA ALA A 115 -25.48 5.20 5.40
C ALA A 115 -25.55 5.99 6.70
N ILE A 116 -24.38 6.32 7.26
CA ILE A 116 -24.28 7.44 8.18
C ILE A 116 -24.48 8.66 7.29
N GLY A 117 -25.74 8.88 6.87
CA GLY A 117 -26.17 10.11 6.28
C GLY A 117 -25.89 11.24 7.27
N PRO A 118 -26.00 12.51 6.84
CA PRO A 118 -25.89 13.65 7.72
C PRO A 118 -27.12 13.70 8.65
N ASP A 119 -27.27 12.70 9.53
CA ASP A 119 -28.24 12.72 10.60
C ASP A 119 -27.66 13.62 11.69
N THR A 120 -27.95 14.90 11.52
CA THR A 120 -27.58 16.05 12.34
C THR A 120 -28.03 15.93 13.80
N ALA A 121 -28.69 14.84 14.19
CA ALA A 121 -29.34 14.66 15.48
C ALA A 121 -28.40 14.38 16.67
N ARG A 122 -27.13 13.97 16.47
CA ARG A 122 -26.13 13.89 17.58
C ARG A 122 -24.72 14.23 17.11
N TRP A 123 -24.44 15.53 17.01
CA TRP A 123 -23.07 16.04 16.92
C TRP A 123 -22.34 15.85 18.26
N ASP A 124 -21.73 14.69 18.47
CA ASP A 124 -20.83 14.45 19.60
C ASP A 124 -19.36 14.63 19.16
N PRO A 125 -18.70 15.74 19.54
CA PRO A 125 -17.27 15.97 19.24
C PRO A 125 -16.35 14.89 19.80
N ALA A 126 -16.72 14.25 20.91
CA ALA A 126 -15.93 13.18 21.49
C ALA A 126 -15.96 11.93 20.61
N ALA A 127 -17.14 11.58 20.09
CA ALA A 127 -17.29 10.47 19.13
C ALA A 127 -16.50 10.72 17.83
N GLN A 128 -16.56 11.93 17.27
CA GLN A 128 -15.79 12.28 16.07
C GLN A 128 -14.28 12.15 16.29
N ARG A 129 -13.78 12.58 17.44
CA ARG A 129 -12.36 12.47 17.79
C ARG A 129 -11.93 11.01 17.92
N ILE A 130 -12.74 10.17 18.56
CA ILE A 130 -12.46 8.72 18.68
C ILE A 130 -12.36 8.08 17.30
N GLU A 131 -13.29 8.42 16.41
CA GLU A 131 -13.35 7.90 15.06
C GLU A 131 -12.20 8.39 14.16
N ALA A 132 -11.81 9.67 14.29
CA ALA A 132 -10.64 10.19 13.59
C ALA A 132 -9.36 9.46 14.03
N TRP A 133 -9.19 9.19 15.33
CA TRP A 133 -8.05 8.44 15.85
C TRP A 133 -8.06 6.97 15.46
N SER A 134 -9.23 6.31 15.41
CA SER A 134 -9.31 4.92 14.93
C SER A 134 -8.92 4.84 13.46
N THR A 135 -9.36 5.80 12.64
CA THR A 135 -9.00 5.89 11.22
C THR A 135 -7.51 6.16 11.04
N ALA A 136 -6.94 7.11 11.80
CA ALA A 136 -5.51 7.39 11.77
C ALA A 136 -4.67 6.15 12.15
N ARG A 137 -5.08 5.40 13.18
CA ARG A 137 -4.43 4.14 13.56
C ARG A 137 -4.49 3.10 12.46
N LEU A 138 -5.66 2.92 11.83
CA LEU A 138 -5.83 2.00 10.71
C LEU A 138 -4.90 2.36 9.54
N LEU A 139 -4.88 3.64 9.13
CA LEU A 139 -3.99 4.11 8.07
C LEU A 139 -2.50 3.92 8.42
N SER A 140 -2.12 4.16 9.68
CA SER A 140 -0.74 3.94 10.13
C SER A 140 -0.32 2.46 10.02
N GLN A 141 -1.21 1.53 10.36
CA GLN A 141 -0.96 0.10 10.24
C GLN A 141 -0.84 -0.32 8.77
N ILE A 142 -1.74 0.19 7.91
CA ILE A 142 -1.69 -0.05 6.46
C ILE A 142 -0.37 0.47 5.89
N ALA A 143 0.02 1.70 6.22
CA ALA A 143 1.27 2.29 5.75
C ALA A 143 2.50 1.47 6.18
N LEU A 144 2.53 0.99 7.44
CA LEU A 144 3.63 0.17 7.96
C LEU A 144 3.74 -1.17 7.24
N VAL A 145 2.61 -1.87 7.04
CA VAL A 145 2.59 -3.14 6.29
C VAL A 145 3.06 -2.92 4.86
N LYS A 146 2.51 -1.93 4.15
CA LYS A 146 2.93 -1.61 2.78
C LYS A 146 4.42 -1.31 2.69
N ASN A 147 4.93 -0.44 3.56
CA ASN A 147 6.34 -0.06 3.54
C ASN A 147 7.26 -1.25 3.82
N ARG A 148 6.89 -2.14 4.75
CA ARG A 148 7.65 -3.37 5.04
C ARG A 148 7.77 -4.27 3.81
N HIS A 149 6.68 -4.44 3.06
CA HIS A 149 6.68 -5.26 1.85
C HIS A 149 7.43 -4.59 0.70
N VAL A 150 7.32 -3.26 0.56
CA VAL A 150 8.10 -2.49 -0.42
C VAL A 150 9.60 -2.64 -0.17
N VAL A 151 10.05 -2.41 1.06
CA VAL A 151 11.47 -2.54 1.44
C VAL A 151 11.99 -3.95 1.19
N ARG A 152 11.16 -4.97 1.43
CA ARG A 152 11.51 -6.37 1.15
C ARG A 152 11.52 -6.69 -0.35
N ALA A 153 10.63 -6.11 -1.15
CA ALA A 153 10.56 -6.34 -2.59
C ALA A 153 11.74 -5.70 -3.35
N THR A 154 12.22 -4.53 -2.91
CA THR A 154 13.28 -3.77 -3.59
C THR A 154 14.55 -4.59 -3.91
N PRO A 155 15.19 -5.29 -2.96
CA PRO A 155 16.39 -6.08 -3.27
C PRO A 155 16.09 -7.20 -4.27
N TRP A 156 14.94 -7.87 -4.17
CA TRP A 156 14.54 -8.92 -5.12
C TRP A 156 14.33 -8.37 -6.53
N THR A 157 13.70 -7.20 -6.68
CA THR A 157 13.57 -6.53 -7.98
C THR A 157 14.93 -6.14 -8.56
N ALA A 158 15.86 -5.65 -7.72
CA ALA A 158 17.21 -5.33 -8.18
C ALA A 158 17.97 -6.59 -8.63
N SER A 159 17.91 -7.68 -7.85
CA SER A 159 18.50 -8.97 -8.22
C SER A 159 17.90 -9.53 -9.51
N MET A 160 16.58 -9.44 -9.67
CA MET A 160 15.88 -9.83 -10.89
C MET A 160 16.46 -9.08 -12.10
N LEU A 161 16.56 -7.75 -12.05
CA LEU A 161 17.12 -6.96 -13.15
C LEU A 161 18.58 -7.33 -13.46
N ALA A 162 19.40 -7.48 -12.42
CA ALA A 162 20.81 -7.84 -12.59
C ALA A 162 20.98 -9.22 -13.24
N LEU A 163 20.20 -10.21 -12.81
CA LEU A 163 20.24 -11.56 -13.39
C LEU A 163 19.71 -11.60 -14.82
N GLY A 164 18.64 -10.84 -15.11
CA GLY A 164 18.11 -10.72 -16.47
C GLY A 164 19.11 -10.07 -17.42
N MET A 165 19.79 -9.01 -16.98
CA MET A 165 20.84 -8.35 -17.76
C MET A 165 22.05 -9.27 -17.95
N ALA A 166 22.49 -9.98 -16.90
CA ALA A 166 23.57 -10.95 -17.01
C ALA A 166 23.24 -12.07 -18.00
N ALA A 167 22.02 -12.62 -17.94
CA ALA A 167 21.56 -13.66 -18.88
C ALA A 167 21.54 -13.15 -20.34
N ALA A 168 21.12 -11.90 -20.55
CA ALA A 168 21.15 -11.27 -21.86
C ALA A 168 22.58 -11.10 -22.39
N LEU A 169 23.52 -10.68 -21.54
CA LEU A 169 24.92 -10.51 -21.89
C LEU A 169 25.60 -11.85 -22.22
N THR A 170 25.35 -12.90 -21.42
CA THR A 170 25.92 -14.24 -21.68
C THR A 170 25.37 -14.90 -22.94
N ALA A 171 24.20 -14.47 -23.41
CA ALA A 171 23.64 -14.93 -24.68
C ALA A 171 24.22 -14.17 -25.89
N LEU A 172 24.78 -12.97 -25.68
CA LEU A 172 25.32 -12.10 -26.73
C LEU A 172 26.84 -12.24 -26.91
N CYS A 173 27.58 -12.36 -25.80
CA CYS A 173 29.03 -12.49 -25.74
C CYS A 173 29.47 -13.95 -25.73
#